data_AF-A0A1G3SPU6-F1
#
_entry.id   AF-A0A1G3SPU6-F1
#
_cell.length_a   1.000
_cell.length_b   1.000
_cell.length_c   1.000
_cell.angle_alpha   90.00
_cell.angle_beta   90.00
_cell.angle_gamma   90.00
#
_symmetry.space_group_name_H-M   'P 1'
#
loop_
_entity.id
_entity.type
_entity.pdbx_description
1 polymer ?
#
loop_
_entity_poly.entity_id
_entity_poly.type
_entity_poly.pdbx_seq_one_letter_code
_entity_poly.pdbx_strand_id
1 'polypeptide(L)'
;MAKQSIAHVRGIRLDTRHIRKTKEPLLHLRQIINRNIERHYSLTDITKAFEGEDYHEKNEDQKLILDRFFAEADESDLSELLATSQLDKQSIANLYRTSSHSKNPLDTRWDTVLEITIERQPKKFAVKRTKAADLIAKRRSVA
;
A
#
# COMPACT_ATOMS: atom_id res chain seq x y z
N MET A 1 -21.86 -67.97 19.94
CA MET A 1 -20.88 -66.90 20.23
C MET A 1 -20.27 -66.43 18.92
N ALA A 2 -20.72 -65.28 18.39
CA ALA A 2 -20.23 -64.74 17.12
C ALA A 2 -19.40 -63.48 17.40
N LYS A 3 -18.17 -63.47 16.88
CA LYS A 3 -17.14 -62.45 17.10
C LYS A 3 -17.51 -61.14 16.41
N GLN A 4 -17.36 -60.04 17.14
CA GLN A 4 -17.42 -58.67 16.60
C GLN A 4 -16.28 -58.47 15.60
N SER A 5 -16.60 -57.93 14.43
CA SER A 5 -15.64 -57.40 13.46
C SER A 5 -15.81 -55.88 13.43
N ILE A 6 -14.87 -55.21 14.08
CA ILE A 6 -14.59 -53.78 13.91
C ILE A 6 -13.59 -53.68 12.77
N ALA A 7 -13.94 -53.00 11.68
CA ALA A 7 -13.08 -52.13 10.88
C ALA A 7 -13.66 -51.94 9.47
N HIS A 8 -14.13 -50.72 9.18
CA HIS A 8 -13.68 -49.91 8.03
C HIS A 8 -14.59 -48.68 7.92
N VAL A 9 -14.27 -47.64 8.68
CA VAL A 9 -14.76 -46.29 8.36
C VAL A 9 -14.03 -45.88 7.08
N ARG A 10 -14.65 -46.15 5.93
CA ARG A 10 -14.16 -45.72 4.62
C ARG A 10 -14.21 -44.20 4.56
N GLY A 11 -13.02 -43.61 4.54
CA GLY A 11 -12.67 -42.35 3.87
C GLY A 11 -13.68 -41.21 3.99
N ILE A 12 -13.40 -40.28 4.90
CA ILE A 12 -13.85 -38.90 4.73
C ILE A 12 -13.17 -38.40 3.45
N ARG A 13 -13.85 -38.50 2.31
CA ARG A 13 -13.51 -37.71 1.12
C ARG A 13 -13.87 -36.28 1.49
N LEU A 14 -12.87 -35.46 1.84
CA LEU A 14 -13.01 -34.02 1.79
C LEU A 14 -13.31 -33.68 0.33
N ASP A 15 -14.58 -33.41 0.06
CA ASP A 15 -15.04 -32.95 -1.25
C ASP A 15 -14.42 -31.56 -1.50
N THR A 16 -13.30 -31.53 -2.22
CA THR A 16 -12.60 -30.29 -2.61
C THR A 16 -13.29 -29.57 -3.76
N ARG A 17 -14.53 -29.96 -4.12
CA ARG A 17 -15.31 -29.28 -5.14
C ARG A 17 -15.80 -27.93 -4.64
N HIS A 18 -15.03 -26.90 -4.99
CA HIS A 18 -15.49 -25.54 -5.16
C HIS A 18 -16.01 -24.83 -3.91
N ILE A 19 -15.15 -24.63 -2.90
CA ILE A 19 -15.21 -23.34 -2.20
C ILE A 19 -14.70 -22.30 -3.21
N ARG A 20 -15.58 -21.87 -4.13
CA ARG A 20 -15.44 -20.55 -4.74
C ARG A 20 -15.55 -19.60 -3.56
N LYS A 21 -14.43 -19.30 -2.90
CA LYS A 21 -14.36 -18.14 -2.01
C LYS A 21 -14.84 -17.00 -2.87
N THR A 22 -16.06 -16.53 -2.65
CA THR A 22 -16.49 -15.22 -3.11
C THR A 22 -15.39 -14.29 -2.64
N LYS A 23 -14.53 -13.86 -3.57
CA LYS A 23 -13.43 -12.96 -3.26
C LYS A 23 -14.13 -11.70 -2.76
N GLU A 24 -14.16 -11.51 -1.44
CA GLU A 24 -14.75 -10.32 -0.87
C GLU A 24 -14.01 -9.13 -1.48
N PRO A 25 -14.71 -8.22 -2.17
CA PRO A 25 -14.05 -7.08 -2.76
C PRO A 25 -13.32 -6.32 -1.67
N LEU A 26 -12.07 -5.93 -1.94
CA LEU A 26 -11.24 -5.14 -1.04
C LEU A 26 -10.89 -5.82 0.28
N LEU A 27 -10.94 -7.16 0.34
CA LEU A 27 -10.55 -7.89 1.56
C LEU A 27 -9.11 -7.56 1.99
N HIS A 28 -8.18 -7.52 1.02
CA HIS A 28 -6.78 -7.22 1.29
C HIS A 28 -6.60 -5.80 1.81
N LEU A 29 -7.14 -4.80 1.09
CA LEU A 29 -7.19 -3.42 1.56
C LEU A 29 -7.78 -3.29 2.97
N ARG A 30 -8.92 -3.94 3.24
CA ARG A 30 -9.56 -3.90 4.57
C ARG A 30 -8.65 -4.48 5.65
N GLN A 31 -7.90 -5.54 5.37
CA GLN A 31 -6.94 -6.12 6.32
C GLN A 31 -5.78 -5.16 6.61
N ILE A 32 -5.26 -4.48 5.59
CA ILE A 32 -4.23 -3.44 5.75
C ILE A 32 -4.75 -2.32 6.65
N ILE A 33 -5.90 -1.73 6.28
CA ILE A 33 -6.49 -0.61 7.00
C ILE A 33 -6.81 -0.96 8.44
N ASN A 34 -7.25 -2.20 8.71
CA ASN A 34 -7.67 -2.64 10.03
C ASN A 34 -6.59 -3.33 10.88
N ARG A 35 -5.32 -3.31 10.45
CA ARG A 35 -4.26 -4.02 11.18
C ARG A 35 -3.90 -3.30 12.49
N ASN A 36 -3.92 -4.02 13.61
CA ASN A 36 -3.48 -3.49 14.91
C ASN A 36 -4.24 -2.21 15.37
N ILE A 37 -5.55 -2.14 15.15
CA ILE A 37 -6.41 -1.06 15.67
C ILE A 37 -7.60 -1.66 16.43
N GLU A 38 -8.08 -0.93 17.43
CA GLU A 38 -9.21 -1.36 18.26
C GLU A 38 -10.56 -1.15 17.57
N ARG A 39 -10.69 -0.06 16.81
CA ARG A 39 -11.90 0.26 16.04
C ARG A 39 -11.73 -0.16 14.59
N HIS A 40 -12.51 -1.14 14.15
CA HIS A 40 -12.48 -1.58 12.77
C HIS A 40 -13.28 -0.64 11.84
N TYR A 41 -12.67 -0.26 10.72
CA TYR A 41 -13.29 0.46 9.63
C TYR A 41 -13.99 -0.49 8.67
N SER A 42 -15.26 -0.18 8.37
CA SER A 42 -16.05 -0.86 7.35
C SER A 42 -15.63 -0.42 5.94
N LEU A 43 -16.14 -1.12 4.92
CA LEU A 43 -15.94 -0.70 3.53
C LEU A 43 -16.49 0.72 3.28
N THR A 44 -17.61 1.06 3.91
CA THR A 44 -18.21 2.39 3.83
C THR A 44 -17.29 3.46 4.41
N ASP A 45 -16.70 3.19 5.58
CA ASP A 45 -15.75 4.13 6.21
C ASP A 45 -14.51 4.34 5.34
N ILE A 46 -13.98 3.26 4.76
CA ILE A 46 -12.85 3.31 3.84
C ILE A 46 -13.19 4.14 2.61
N THR A 47 -14.30 3.82 1.93
CA THR A 47 -14.72 4.54 0.71
C THR A 47 -14.91 6.03 0.99
N LYS A 48 -15.55 6.36 2.13
CA LYS A 48 -15.77 7.73 2.57
C LYS A 48 -14.45 8.49 2.84
N ALA A 49 -13.39 7.79 3.25
CA ALA A 49 -12.09 8.43 3.42
C ALA A 49 -11.52 8.98 2.10
N PHE A 50 -11.88 8.38 0.96
CA PHE A 50 -11.43 8.81 -0.37
C PHE A 50 -12.36 9.81 -1.07
N GLU A 51 -13.50 10.18 -0.46
CA GLU A 51 -14.43 11.16 -1.06
C GLU A 51 -13.91 12.60 -0.97
N GLY A 52 -13.86 13.35 -2.06
CA GLY A 52 -13.29 14.71 -2.08
C GLY A 52 -11.77 14.72 -2.30
N GLU A 53 -11.17 15.90 -2.32
CA GLU A 53 -9.87 16.09 -3.00
C GLU A 53 -8.73 16.55 -2.09
N ASP A 54 -9.02 17.09 -0.90
CA ASP A 54 -8.01 17.60 0.02
C ASP A 54 -7.84 16.68 1.24
N TYR A 55 -6.61 16.19 1.42
CA TYR A 55 -6.21 15.40 2.58
C TYR A 55 -6.33 16.21 3.90
N HIS A 56 -6.09 17.52 3.87
CA HIS A 56 -6.08 18.34 5.08
C HIS A 56 -7.48 18.55 5.67
N GLU A 57 -8.52 18.53 4.83
CA GLU A 57 -9.93 18.64 5.25
C GLU A 57 -10.46 17.36 5.92
N LYS A 58 -9.71 16.26 5.86
CA LYS A 58 -10.10 14.97 6.44
C LYS A 58 -10.02 14.98 7.96
N ASN A 59 -10.92 14.22 8.59
CA ASN A 59 -10.83 13.93 10.02
C ASN A 59 -9.70 12.91 10.32
N GLU A 60 -9.40 12.68 11.59
CA GLU A 60 -8.30 11.81 12.02
C GLU A 60 -8.46 10.35 11.54
N ASP A 61 -9.67 9.79 11.63
CA ASP A 61 -9.97 8.44 11.15
C ASP A 61 -9.73 8.31 9.64
N GLN A 62 -10.19 9.29 8.86
CA GLN A 62 -10.02 9.31 7.41
C GLN A 62 -8.54 9.49 7.03
N LYS A 63 -7.81 10.36 7.73
CA LYS A 63 -6.35 10.53 7.54
C LYS A 63 -5.62 9.23 7.81
N LEU A 64 -5.95 8.53 8.89
CA LEU A 64 -5.35 7.23 9.22
C LEU A 64 -5.59 6.18 8.12
N ILE A 65 -6.81 6.13 7.57
CA ILE A 65 -7.13 5.23 6.45
C ILE A 65 -6.27 5.57 5.23
N LEU A 66 -6.20 6.84 4.84
CA LEU A 66 -5.41 7.30 3.69
C LEU A 66 -3.91 7.03 3.89
N ASP A 67 -3.37 7.29 5.08
CA ASP A 67 -1.96 7.08 5.39
C ASP A 67 -1.59 5.59 5.29
N ARG A 68 -2.43 4.71 5.82
CA ARG A 68 -2.23 3.26 5.72
C ARG A 68 -2.33 2.77 4.28
N PHE A 69 -3.29 3.30 3.52
CA PHE A 69 -3.41 3.00 2.10
C PHE A 69 -2.13 3.37 1.36
N PHE A 70 -1.67 4.64 1.46
CA PHE A 70 -0.50 5.09 0.71
C PHE A 70 0.80 4.42 1.20
N ALA A 71 0.90 4.06 2.48
CA ALA A 71 2.05 3.35 3.02
C ALA A 71 2.13 1.88 2.53
N GLU A 72 1.01 1.16 2.50
CA GLU A 72 1.03 -0.30 2.49
C GLU A 72 0.25 -0.97 1.35
N ALA A 73 -0.81 -0.33 0.86
CA ALA A 73 -1.62 -0.90 -0.21
C ALA A 73 -0.84 -0.97 -1.53
N ASP A 74 -1.32 -1.78 -2.47
CA ASP A 74 -0.74 -1.92 -3.80
C ASP A 74 -1.65 -1.40 -4.92
N GLU A 75 -1.16 -1.48 -6.16
CA GLU A 75 -1.91 -1.05 -7.34
C GLU A 75 -3.17 -1.90 -7.58
N SER A 76 -3.16 -3.16 -7.15
CA SER A 76 -4.32 -4.04 -7.27
C SER A 76 -5.43 -3.63 -6.30
N ASP A 77 -5.07 -3.19 -5.09
CA ASP A 77 -6.00 -2.61 -4.11
C ASP A 77 -6.63 -1.31 -4.64
N LEU A 78 -5.84 -0.43 -5.27
CA LEU A 78 -6.36 0.78 -5.92
C LEU A 78 -7.34 0.42 -7.05
N SER A 79 -6.95 -0.51 -7.90
CA SER A 79 -7.77 -0.94 -9.05
C SER A 79 -9.10 -1.53 -8.58
N GLU A 80 -9.07 -2.35 -7.53
CA GLU A 80 -10.26 -2.91 -6.93
C GLU A 80 -11.11 -1.82 -6.25
N LEU A 81 -10.49 -0.80 -5.64
CA LEU A 81 -11.20 0.30 -5.00
C LEU A 81 -11.96 1.13 -6.04
N LEU A 82 -11.30 1.50 -7.13
CA LEU A 82 -11.91 2.21 -8.25
C LEU A 82 -13.00 1.38 -8.93
N ALA A 83 -12.87 0.06 -9.00
CA ALA A 83 -13.88 -0.81 -9.61
C ALA A 83 -15.13 -1.01 -8.74
N THR A 84 -14.99 -0.89 -7.42
CA THR A 84 -16.06 -1.19 -6.44
C THR A 84 -16.72 0.05 -5.85
N SER A 85 -16.13 1.23 -6.10
CA SER A 85 -16.64 2.53 -5.67
C SER A 85 -16.87 3.43 -6.88
N GLN A 86 -17.61 4.53 -6.69
CA GLN A 86 -17.79 5.56 -7.73
C GLN A 86 -16.70 6.63 -7.63
N LEU A 87 -15.52 6.28 -7.11
CA LEU A 87 -14.40 7.18 -6.97
C LEU A 87 -13.67 7.32 -8.30
N ASP A 88 -13.19 8.52 -8.57
CA ASP A 88 -12.33 8.80 -9.72
C ASP A 88 -10.85 8.75 -9.31
N LYS A 89 -10.02 8.25 -10.22
CA LYS A 89 -8.56 8.17 -10.01
C LYS A 89 -7.94 9.55 -9.72
N GLN A 90 -8.53 10.62 -10.27
CA GLN A 90 -8.02 11.97 -10.11
C GLN A 90 -8.23 12.53 -8.70
N SER A 91 -9.39 12.31 -8.06
CA SER A 91 -9.59 12.67 -6.65
C SER A 91 -8.59 11.97 -5.74
N ILE A 92 -8.33 10.68 -5.98
CA ILE A 92 -7.31 9.93 -5.23
C ILE A 92 -5.92 10.53 -5.46
N ALA A 93 -5.60 10.93 -6.69
CA ALA A 93 -4.36 11.64 -7.00
C ALA A 93 -4.25 12.98 -6.25
N ASN A 94 -5.33 13.74 -6.11
CA ASN A 94 -5.35 15.00 -5.37
C ASN A 94 -5.14 14.78 -3.86
N LEU A 95 -5.78 13.76 -3.28
CA LEU A 95 -5.54 13.34 -1.90
C LEU A 95 -4.07 12.94 -1.67
N TYR A 96 -3.48 12.20 -2.61
CA TYR A 96 -2.08 11.82 -2.53
C TYR A 96 -1.17 13.05 -2.60
N ARG A 97 -1.38 13.97 -3.55
CA ARG A 97 -0.60 15.21 -3.70
C ARG A 97 -0.60 16.06 -2.43
N THR A 98 -1.76 16.20 -1.79
CA THR A 98 -1.93 17.01 -0.57
C THR A 98 -1.43 16.31 0.69
N SER A 99 -1.29 14.98 0.66
CA SER A 99 -0.72 14.20 1.77
C SER A 99 0.79 14.43 1.98
N SER A 100 1.30 13.96 3.12
CA SER A 100 2.74 13.93 3.39
C SER A 100 3.50 12.89 2.53
N HIS A 101 2.81 11.88 1.99
CA HIS A 101 3.42 10.78 1.23
C HIS A 101 4.01 11.23 -0.11
N SER A 102 3.39 12.20 -0.79
CA SER A 102 3.89 12.76 -2.05
C SER A 102 5.24 13.48 -1.89
N LYS A 103 5.57 13.91 -0.67
CA LYS A 103 6.80 14.66 -0.36
C LYS A 103 8.00 13.75 -0.15
N ASN A 104 7.81 12.42 -0.06
CA ASN A 104 8.91 11.50 0.14
C ASN A 104 9.66 11.24 -1.17
N PRO A 105 10.90 11.74 -1.34
CA PRO A 105 11.65 11.59 -2.58
C PRO A 105 11.99 10.13 -2.92
N LEU A 106 11.93 9.21 -1.94
CA LEU A 106 12.26 7.80 -2.10
C LEU A 106 11.05 6.93 -2.45
N ASP A 107 9.84 7.42 -2.19
CA ASP A 107 8.60 6.70 -2.50
C ASP A 107 7.91 7.40 -3.68
N THR A 108 8.14 6.86 -4.87
CA THR A 108 7.56 7.31 -6.16
C THR A 108 6.54 6.32 -6.71
N ARG A 109 6.18 5.30 -5.92
CA ARG A 109 5.28 4.23 -6.37
C ARG A 109 3.95 4.82 -6.82
N TRP A 110 3.36 5.65 -5.97
CA TRP A 110 2.08 6.28 -6.24
C TRP A 110 2.16 7.39 -7.29
N ASP A 111 3.29 8.09 -7.44
CA ASP A 111 3.51 9.01 -8.57
C ASP A 111 3.28 8.29 -9.91
N THR A 112 3.81 7.06 -10.04
CA THR A 112 3.69 6.27 -11.26
C THR A 112 2.28 5.74 -11.44
N VAL A 113 1.72 5.11 -10.41
CA VAL A 113 0.38 4.49 -10.46
C VAL A 113 -0.71 5.51 -10.71
N LEU A 114 -0.61 6.70 -10.10
CA LEU A 114 -1.57 7.79 -10.23
C LEU A 114 -1.26 8.75 -11.38
N GLU A 115 -0.23 8.45 -12.19
CA GLU A 115 0.19 9.25 -13.34
C GLU A 115 0.47 10.73 -12.99
N ILE A 116 1.11 10.94 -11.84
CA ILE A 116 1.43 12.27 -11.33
C ILE A 116 2.82 12.68 -11.77
N THR A 117 2.90 13.82 -12.45
CA THR A 117 4.19 14.48 -12.70
C THR A 117 4.50 15.40 -11.53
N ILE A 118 5.48 15.03 -10.69
CA ILE A 118 5.99 15.90 -9.62
C ILE A 118 7.38 16.41 -10.02
N GLU A 119 7.56 17.72 -10.11
CA GLU A 119 8.88 18.33 -10.25
C GLU A 119 9.68 18.19 -8.94
N ARG A 120 10.34 17.05 -8.76
CA ARG A 120 11.20 16.79 -7.61
C ARG A 120 12.55 17.49 -7.82
N GLN A 121 12.89 18.45 -6.97
CA GLN A 121 14.20 19.10 -7.00
C GLN A 121 15.31 18.05 -6.84
N PRO A 122 16.32 17.99 -7.73
CA PRO A 122 17.38 17.00 -7.62
C PRO A 122 18.14 17.20 -6.32
N LYS A 123 18.29 16.13 -5.52
CA LYS A 123 19.16 16.17 -4.34
C LYS A 123 20.57 16.54 -4.80
N LYS A 124 21.07 17.69 -4.34
CA LYS A 124 22.51 18.01 -4.43
C LYS A 124 23.23 17.02 -3.52
N PHE A 125 23.66 15.89 -4.06
CA PHE A 125 24.58 15.01 -3.35
C PHE A 125 25.89 15.79 -3.17
N ALA A 126 26.11 16.33 -1.98
CA ALA A 126 27.41 16.86 -1.61
C ALA A 126 28.39 15.69 -1.56
N VAL A 127 29.10 15.47 -2.67
CA VAL A 127 30.22 14.53 -2.72
C VAL A 127 31.26 15.07 -1.75
N LYS A 128 31.32 14.50 -0.54
CA LYS A 128 32.45 14.75 0.36
C LYS A 128 33.69 14.25 -0.36
N ARG A 129 34.54 15.17 -0.85
CA ARG A 129 35.87 14.82 -1.36
C ARG A 129 36.55 13.99 -0.27
N THR A 130 36.85 12.73 -0.58
CA THR A 130 37.59 11.86 0.33
C THR A 130 39.02 12.36 0.40
N LYS A 131 39.66 12.29 1.57
CA LYS A 131 41.07 12.70 1.78
C LYS A 131 42.05 12.05 0.78
N ALA A 132 41.67 10.91 0.19
CA ALA A 132 42.43 10.24 -0.87
C ALA A 132 42.51 11.08 -2.16
N ALA A 133 41.44 11.79 -2.55
CA ALA A 133 41.44 12.65 -3.73
C ALA A 133 42.37 13.87 -3.54
N ASP A 134 42.41 14.43 -2.32
CA ASP A 134 43.32 15.53 -2.00
C ASP A 134 44.79 15.07 -1.93
N LEU A 135 45.06 13.83 -1.47
CA LEU A 135 46.42 13.27 -1.45
C LEU A 135 46.98 13.04 -2.87
N ILE A 136 46.13 12.64 -3.81
CA ILE A 136 46.52 12.44 -5.22
C ILE A 136 46.77 13.78 -5.90
N ALA A 137 45.94 14.80 -5.63
CA ALA A 137 46.14 16.15 -6.13
C ALA A 137 47.45 16.79 -5.60
N LYS A 138 47.75 16.59 -4.31
CA LYS A 138 48.95 17.14 -3.67
C LYS A 138 50.26 16.47 -4.14
N ARG A 139 50.21 15.22 -4.62
CA ARG A 139 51.38 14.54 -5.21
C ARG A 139 51.69 14.98 -6.64
N ARG A 140 50.69 15.48 -7.38
CA ARG A 140 50.86 15.96 -8.77
C ARG A 140 51.38 17.40 -8.88
N SER A 141 51.30 18.19 -7.81
CA SER A 141 51.80 19.58 -7.78
C SER A 141 53.25 19.71 -7.30
N VAL A 142 53.95 18.59 -7.08
CA VAL A 142 55.33 18.53 -6.54
C VAL A 142 56.29 17.81 -7.51
N ALA A 143 55.83 17.49 -8.72
CA ALA A 143 56.65 17.00 -9.83
C ALA A 143 56.70 18.09 -10.90
#